data_AF-A0A931X5U6-F1
#
_entry.id   AF-A0A931X5U6-F1
#
_cell.length_a   1.000
_cell.length_b   1.000
_cell.length_c   1.000
_cell.angle_alpha   90.00
_cell.angle_beta   90.00
_cell.angle_gamma   90.00
#
_symmetry.space_group_name_H-M   'P 1'
#
loop_
_entity.id
_entity.type
_entity.pdbx_description
1 polymer ?
#
loop_
_entity_poly.entity_id
_entity_poly.type
_entity_poly.pdbx_seq_one_letter_code
_entity_poly.pdbx_strand_id
1 'polypeptide(L)'
;MRAFRRENLHSIYILLFLNIAFYVFQTQDVEKYVALFSLDRTSVLDGQLWRLFTYQFTQSSAISLFFSLLILYIMGAVLEELWGTWEFLAFYLLSLFGSAAVGMAFGFPLLGSYFLTYSLLFAYAHSFPEQTFLIFFVLPVKVKWIAWFAAGLLAIGIVTLRPPSIAALGGVLASFAWYWFRHGPARILPRKVPAAFRPAPVDSAHEGLADRNLARFAEMKRTLAEGTPEERQKLAESIGKDITPGVNICPPVDYKPEAEDRYCVRCEGFAECSVRFLKLNEPAAEDPAVEGEDNRKTLRHS
;
A
#
# COMPACT_ATOMS: atom_id res chain seq x y z
N MET A 1 -25.52 5.11 1.98
CA MET A 1 -24.50 4.40 1.19
C MET A 1 -24.16 5.25 -0.03
N ARG A 2 -23.04 5.99 -0.02
CA ARG A 2 -22.49 6.60 -1.24
C ARG A 2 -21.54 5.57 -1.85
N ALA A 3 -21.86 5.14 -3.07
CA ALA A 3 -21.11 4.17 -3.83
C ALA A 3 -19.62 4.52 -3.81
N PHE A 4 -18.77 3.50 -3.63
CA PHE A 4 -17.35 3.57 -3.88
C PHE A 4 -17.20 3.77 -5.39
N ARG A 5 -17.34 5.00 -5.85
CA ARG A 5 -17.05 5.35 -7.23
C ARG A 5 -15.54 5.18 -7.35
N ARG A 6 -15.12 4.12 -8.05
CA ARG A 6 -13.83 4.09 -8.73
C ARG A 6 -13.81 5.28 -9.69
N GLU A 7 -13.52 6.47 -9.19
CA GLU A 7 -13.03 7.54 -10.04
C GLU A 7 -11.60 7.14 -10.35
N ASN A 8 -11.44 6.47 -11.49
CA ASN A 8 -10.13 6.12 -12.02
C ASN A 8 -9.31 7.42 -12.09
N LEU A 9 -8.14 7.41 -11.44
CA LEU A 9 -7.14 8.47 -11.42
C LEU A 9 -7.07 9.21 -12.77
N HIS A 10 -7.37 10.50 -12.79
CA HIS A 10 -7.12 11.33 -13.96
C HIS A 10 -6.44 12.66 -13.64
N SER A 11 -6.74 13.33 -12.51
CA SER A 11 -6.20 14.68 -12.30
C SER A 11 -4.69 14.66 -12.06
N ILE A 12 -4.18 13.72 -11.25
CA ILE A 12 -2.74 13.63 -11.00
C ILE A 12 -1.94 13.29 -12.25
N TYR A 13 -2.38 12.35 -13.07
CA TYR A 13 -1.67 12.03 -14.31
C TYR A 13 -1.63 13.22 -15.27
N ILE A 14 -2.72 13.99 -15.33
CA ILE A 14 -2.77 15.25 -16.10
C ILE A 14 -1.76 16.26 -15.52
N LEU A 15 -1.74 16.45 -14.20
CA LEU A 15 -0.80 17.38 -13.56
C LEU A 15 0.66 16.96 -13.72
N LEU A 16 0.97 15.67 -13.62
CA LEU A 16 2.30 15.12 -13.87
C LEU A 16 2.73 15.36 -15.33
N PHE A 17 1.84 15.02 -16.27
CA PHE A 17 2.08 15.26 -17.70
C PHE A 17 2.33 16.74 -17.99
N LEU A 18 1.52 17.64 -17.43
CA LEU A 18 1.69 19.08 -17.62
C LEU A 18 3.03 19.58 -17.06
N ASN A 19 3.45 19.15 -15.87
CA ASN A 19 4.75 19.55 -15.32
C ASN A 19 5.91 19.10 -16.23
N ILE A 20 5.84 17.88 -16.77
CA ILE A 20 6.86 17.36 -17.70
C ILE A 20 6.82 18.14 -19.03
N ALA A 21 5.64 18.34 -19.61
CA ALA A 21 5.47 19.03 -20.88
C ALA A 21 5.99 20.47 -20.81
N PHE A 22 5.62 21.23 -19.78
CA PHE A 22 6.11 22.60 -19.58
C PHE A 22 7.63 22.64 -19.35
N TYR A 23 8.18 21.68 -18.62
CA TYR A 23 9.62 21.59 -18.44
C TYR A 23 10.35 21.31 -19.76
N VAL A 24 9.84 20.41 -20.61
CA VAL A 24 10.41 20.14 -21.94
C VAL A 24 10.33 21.36 -22.85
N PHE A 25 9.24 22.13 -22.80
CA PHE A 25 9.18 23.40 -23.53
C PHE A 25 10.21 24.40 -22.99
N GLN A 26 10.31 24.52 -21.66
CA GLN A 26 11.26 25.40 -21.01
C GLN A 26 12.72 25.08 -21.38
N THR A 27 13.09 23.81 -21.59
CA THR A 27 14.46 23.45 -21.98
C THR A 27 14.81 23.83 -23.43
N GLN A 28 13.83 24.13 -24.30
CA GLN A 28 14.10 24.61 -25.65
C GLN A 28 14.61 26.06 -25.65
N ASP A 29 14.05 26.90 -24.78
CA ASP A 29 14.41 28.32 -24.65
C ASP A 29 14.07 28.81 -23.23
N VAL A 30 15.05 28.70 -22.34
CA VAL A 30 14.83 28.94 -20.90
C VAL A 30 14.41 30.38 -20.66
N GLU A 31 15.06 31.36 -21.29
CA GLU A 31 14.79 32.78 -21.07
C GLU A 31 13.37 33.13 -21.51
N LYS A 32 12.99 32.71 -22.72
CA LYS A 32 11.67 33.00 -23.28
C LYS A 32 10.54 32.38 -22.46
N TYR A 33 10.63 31.09 -22.13
CA TYR A 33 9.54 30.39 -21.44
C TYR A 33 9.44 30.75 -19.96
N VAL A 34 10.57 31.02 -19.29
CA VAL A 34 10.54 31.59 -17.93
C VAL A 34 9.92 32.98 -17.97
N ALA A 35 10.29 33.83 -18.92
CA ALA A 35 9.70 35.16 -19.05
C ALA A 35 8.20 35.12 -19.34
N LEU A 36 7.71 34.14 -20.10
CA LEU A 36 6.29 33.98 -20.49
C LEU A 36 5.40 33.35 -19.41
N PHE A 37 5.93 32.38 -18.65
CA PHE A 37 5.13 31.57 -17.72
C PHE A 37 5.41 31.88 -16.25
N SER A 38 6.50 32.57 -15.91
CA SER A 38 6.71 33.01 -14.52
C SER A 38 5.63 34.02 -14.11
N LEU A 39 5.29 33.99 -12.83
CA LEU A 39 4.39 34.99 -12.30
C LEU A 39 5.16 36.31 -12.22
N ASP A 40 4.65 37.32 -12.91
CA ASP A 40 5.13 38.70 -12.83
C ASP A 40 3.93 39.63 -12.67
N ARG A 41 3.99 40.53 -11.69
CA ARG A 41 2.86 41.40 -11.34
C ARG A 41 2.52 42.35 -12.48
N THR A 42 3.52 42.97 -13.09
CA THR A 42 3.31 43.96 -14.15
C THR A 42 2.65 43.33 -15.37
N SER A 43 3.20 42.20 -15.84
CA SER A 43 2.66 41.47 -16.99
C SER A 43 1.25 40.93 -16.75
N VAL A 44 0.92 40.52 -15.52
CA VAL A 44 -0.44 40.07 -15.17
C VAL A 44 -1.44 41.22 -15.22
N LEU A 45 -1.05 42.41 -14.72
CA LEU A 45 -1.89 43.61 -14.78
C LEU A 45 -2.09 44.11 -16.22
N ASP A 46 -1.13 43.85 -17.11
CA ASP A 46 -1.22 44.13 -18.54
C ASP A 46 -2.09 43.11 -19.31
N GLY A 47 -2.75 42.17 -18.62
CA GLY A 47 -3.74 41.24 -19.19
C GLY A 47 -3.25 39.80 -19.37
N GLN A 48 -2.03 39.46 -18.96
CA GLN A 48 -1.48 38.10 -19.10
C GLN A 48 -1.93 37.17 -17.96
N LEU A 49 -3.24 36.92 -17.87
CA LEU A 49 -3.87 36.19 -16.75
C LEU A 49 -3.43 34.72 -16.64
N TRP A 50 -2.96 34.10 -17.73
CA TRP A 50 -2.48 32.71 -17.71
C TRP A 50 -1.28 32.50 -16.77
N ARG A 51 -0.51 33.57 -16.46
CA ARG A 51 0.61 33.51 -15.51
C ARG A 51 0.18 33.14 -14.09
N LEU A 52 -1.07 33.41 -13.71
CA LEU A 52 -1.62 33.00 -12.42
C LEU A 52 -1.75 31.48 -12.27
N PHE A 53 -1.74 30.75 -13.39
CA PHE A 53 -1.85 29.29 -13.41
C PHE A 53 -0.55 28.62 -13.86
N THR A 54 0.09 29.17 -14.89
CA THR A 54 1.24 28.55 -15.57
C THR A 54 2.53 28.54 -14.76
N TYR A 55 2.70 29.49 -13.83
CA TYR A 55 3.93 29.62 -13.04
C TYR A 55 4.28 28.36 -12.24
N GLN A 56 3.29 27.57 -11.82
CA GLN A 56 3.55 26.35 -11.06
C GLN A 56 4.26 25.28 -11.89
N PHE A 57 4.00 25.23 -13.20
CA PHE A 57 4.55 24.19 -14.09
C PHE A 57 5.99 24.48 -14.54
N THR A 58 6.47 25.70 -14.32
CA THR A 58 7.87 26.05 -14.54
C THR A 58 8.75 25.45 -13.45
N GLN A 59 10.00 25.09 -13.74
CA GLN A 59 10.91 24.57 -12.71
C GLN A 59 12.27 25.21 -12.82
N SER A 60 12.93 25.44 -11.69
CA SER A 60 14.26 26.04 -11.66
C SER A 60 15.35 25.07 -12.10
N SER A 61 15.15 23.77 -11.88
CA SER A 61 16.12 22.72 -12.20
C SER A 61 15.44 21.36 -12.42
N ALA A 62 16.15 20.42 -13.05
CA ALA A 62 15.68 19.04 -13.20
C ALA A 62 15.45 18.34 -11.86
N ILE A 63 16.27 18.67 -10.85
CA ILE A 63 16.17 18.12 -9.49
C ILE A 63 14.89 18.63 -8.82
N SER A 64 14.59 19.92 -8.96
CA SER A 64 13.35 20.51 -8.46
C SER A 64 12.12 19.87 -9.11
N LEU A 65 12.16 19.67 -10.44
CA LEU A 65 11.11 18.92 -11.13
C LEU A 65 10.95 17.51 -10.56
N PHE A 66 12.05 16.76 -10.43
CA PHE A 66 12.03 15.39 -9.91
C PHE A 66 11.35 15.31 -8.54
N PHE A 67 11.74 16.16 -7.59
CA PHE A 67 11.13 16.17 -6.25
C PHE A 67 9.68 16.64 -6.27
N SER A 68 9.33 17.63 -7.09
CA SER A 68 7.94 18.07 -7.26
C SER A 68 7.05 16.96 -7.81
N LEU A 69 7.50 16.23 -8.85
CA LEU A 69 6.78 15.09 -9.40
C LEU A 69 6.69 13.93 -8.40
N LEU A 70 7.78 13.64 -7.69
CA LEU A 70 7.84 12.60 -6.69
C LEU A 70 6.83 12.83 -5.56
N ILE A 71 6.77 14.06 -5.04
CA ILE A 71 5.84 14.42 -3.96
C ILE A 71 4.40 14.45 -4.47
N LEU A 72 4.17 15.01 -5.67
CA LEU A 72 2.85 14.99 -6.30
C LEU A 72 2.35 13.55 -6.52
N TYR A 73 3.23 12.64 -6.91
CA TYR A 73 2.87 11.23 -7.10
C TYR A 73 2.66 10.51 -5.77
N ILE A 74 3.66 10.49 -4.87
CA ILE A 74 3.60 9.70 -3.62
C ILE A 74 2.53 10.24 -2.67
N MET A 75 2.51 11.55 -2.45
CA MET A 75 1.60 12.16 -1.47
C MET A 75 0.30 12.58 -2.13
N GLY A 76 0.37 13.19 -3.32
CA GLY A 76 -0.83 13.62 -4.04
C GLY A 76 -1.73 12.44 -4.38
N ALA A 77 -1.20 11.31 -4.88
CA ALA A 77 -2.04 10.18 -5.30
C ALA A 77 -2.84 9.60 -4.14
N VAL A 78 -2.20 9.47 -2.98
CA VAL A 78 -2.86 9.01 -1.77
C VAL A 78 -3.93 10.02 -1.32
N LEU A 79 -3.65 11.33 -1.38
CA LEU A 79 -4.63 12.36 -1.00
C LEU A 79 -5.82 12.42 -1.97
N GLU A 80 -5.60 12.28 -3.28
CA GLU A 80 -6.65 12.22 -4.29
C GLU A 80 -7.56 11.01 -4.08
N GLU A 81 -6.99 9.84 -3.77
CA GLU A 81 -7.76 8.62 -3.50
C GLU A 81 -8.59 8.74 -2.22
N LEU A 82 -8.08 9.43 -1.20
CA LEU A 82 -8.77 9.58 0.09
C LEU A 82 -9.90 10.59 0.05
N TRP A 83 -9.70 11.71 -0.65
CA TRP A 83 -10.65 12.83 -0.63
C TRP A 83 -11.57 12.85 -1.84
N GLY A 84 -11.13 12.28 -2.97
CA GLY A 84 -11.77 12.40 -4.27
C GLY A 84 -11.09 13.44 -5.17
N THR A 85 -11.29 13.29 -6.48
CA THR A 85 -10.69 14.11 -7.54
C THR A 85 -10.96 15.60 -7.36
N TRP A 86 -12.22 15.96 -7.08
CA TRP A 86 -12.67 17.35 -7.00
C TRP A 86 -12.16 18.05 -5.75
N GLU A 87 -12.12 17.33 -4.63
CA GLU A 87 -11.59 17.81 -3.37
C GLU A 87 -10.09 18.06 -3.46
N PHE A 88 -9.35 17.11 -4.05
CA PHE A 88 -7.91 17.28 -4.30
C PHE A 88 -7.63 18.45 -5.24
N LEU A 89 -8.39 18.58 -6.33
CA LEU A 89 -8.23 19.68 -7.27
C LEU A 89 -8.54 21.03 -6.62
N ALA A 90 -9.58 21.11 -5.78
CA ALA A 90 -9.88 22.34 -5.03
C ALA A 90 -8.74 22.72 -4.08
N PHE A 91 -8.19 21.75 -3.34
CA PHE A 91 -7.02 21.97 -2.48
C PHE A 91 -5.81 22.46 -3.29
N TYR A 92 -5.54 21.83 -4.43
CA TYR A 92 -4.46 22.19 -5.34
C TYR A 92 -4.63 23.63 -5.87
N LEU A 93 -5.81 23.97 -6.37
CA LEU A 93 -6.10 25.30 -6.93
C LEU A 93 -6.07 26.38 -5.85
N LEU A 94 -6.53 26.10 -4.64
CA LEU A 94 -6.45 27.05 -3.53
C LEU A 94 -5.01 27.31 -3.08
N SER A 95 -4.16 26.28 -3.11
CA SER A 95 -2.72 26.46 -2.90
C SER A 95 -2.10 27.35 -3.99
N LEU A 96 -2.45 27.09 -5.25
CA LEU A 96 -2.00 27.84 -6.43
C LEU A 96 -2.41 29.32 -6.38
N PHE A 97 -3.70 29.60 -6.19
CA PHE A 97 -4.20 30.96 -6.15
C PHE A 97 -3.83 31.68 -4.85
N GLY A 98 -3.74 30.98 -3.72
CA GLY A 98 -3.26 31.56 -2.46
C GLY A 98 -1.82 32.05 -2.56
N SER A 99 -0.94 31.25 -3.18
CA SER A 99 0.44 31.65 -3.44
C SER A 99 0.54 32.78 -4.46
N ALA A 100 -0.23 32.70 -5.56
CA ALA A 100 -0.27 33.75 -6.57
C ALA A 100 -0.80 35.08 -6.01
N ALA A 101 -1.80 35.07 -5.14
CA ALA A 101 -2.35 36.27 -4.51
C ALA A 101 -1.31 36.99 -3.65
N VAL A 102 -0.54 36.24 -2.85
CA VAL A 102 0.59 36.81 -2.09
C VAL A 102 1.68 37.32 -3.03
N GLY A 103 2.03 36.57 -4.07
CA GLY A 103 2.99 37.02 -5.09
C GLY A 103 2.58 38.35 -5.74
N MET A 104 1.31 38.47 -6.12
CA MET A 104 0.73 39.68 -6.72
C MET A 104 0.70 40.86 -5.73
N ALA A 105 0.33 40.62 -4.47
CA ALA A 105 0.25 41.67 -3.46
C ALA A 105 1.63 42.31 -3.19
N PHE A 106 2.66 41.49 -3.06
CA PHE A 106 4.03 41.95 -2.76
C PHE A 106 4.90 42.20 -4.01
N GLY A 107 4.42 41.88 -5.21
CA GLY A 107 5.20 42.03 -6.45
C GLY A 107 6.35 41.03 -6.56
N PHE A 108 6.21 39.86 -5.95
CA PHE A 108 7.24 38.83 -5.98
C PHE A 108 7.15 38.01 -7.27
N PRO A 109 8.24 37.89 -8.03
CA PRO A 109 8.27 36.96 -9.14
C PRO A 109 8.24 35.53 -8.61
N LEU A 110 7.30 34.72 -9.08
CA LEU A 110 7.18 33.32 -8.66
C LEU A 110 7.50 32.38 -9.82
N LEU A 111 8.26 31.34 -9.49
CA LEU A 111 8.68 30.30 -10.40
C LEU A 111 8.59 28.95 -9.68
N GLY A 112 7.80 28.07 -10.27
CA GLY A 112 7.64 26.68 -9.89
C GLY A 112 6.74 26.37 -8.70
N SER A 113 6.68 25.09 -8.40
CA SER A 113 5.65 24.47 -7.56
C SER A 113 6.04 24.28 -6.09
N TYR A 114 7.04 25.03 -5.62
CA TYR A 114 7.55 24.95 -4.25
C TYR A 114 6.44 25.04 -3.19
N PHE A 115 5.46 25.92 -3.40
CA PHE A 115 4.31 26.09 -2.50
C PHE A 115 3.42 24.83 -2.41
N LEU A 116 3.22 24.11 -3.53
CA LEU A 116 2.46 22.85 -3.57
C LEU A 116 3.17 21.74 -2.83
N THR A 117 4.51 21.69 -2.91
CA THR A 117 5.31 20.74 -2.15
C THR A 117 5.03 20.85 -0.65
N TYR A 118 4.99 22.06 -0.09
CA TYR A 118 4.64 22.25 1.32
C TYR A 118 3.18 21.92 1.61
N SER A 119 2.24 22.41 0.80
CA SER A 119 0.81 22.12 0.98
C SER A 119 0.53 20.63 1.02
N LEU A 120 1.03 19.87 0.05
CA LEU A 120 0.84 18.42 -0.02
C LEU A 120 1.54 17.69 1.12
N LEU A 121 2.78 18.06 1.45
CA LEU A 121 3.52 17.46 2.54
C LEU A 121 2.79 17.65 3.87
N PHE A 122 2.32 18.85 4.17
CA PHE A 122 1.61 19.13 5.42
C PHE A 122 0.25 18.43 5.47
N ALA A 123 -0.51 18.43 4.37
CA ALA A 123 -1.77 17.70 4.28
C ALA A 123 -1.59 16.19 4.50
N TYR A 124 -0.55 15.61 3.89
CA TYR A 124 -0.20 14.21 4.02
C TYR A 124 0.27 13.89 5.45
N ALA A 125 1.14 14.73 6.03
CA ALA A 125 1.63 14.58 7.41
C ALA A 125 0.53 14.69 8.45
N HIS A 126 -0.48 15.53 8.21
CA HIS A 126 -1.66 15.61 9.07
C HIS A 126 -2.51 14.33 8.99
N SER A 127 -2.65 13.77 7.79
CA SER A 127 -3.44 12.55 7.56
C SER A 127 -2.74 11.28 8.07
N PHE A 128 -1.41 11.21 7.93
CA PHE A 128 -0.61 10.01 8.21
C PHE A 128 0.70 10.34 8.95
N PRO A 129 0.65 10.84 10.19
CA PRO A 129 1.84 11.30 10.92
C PRO A 129 2.82 10.18 11.28
N GLU A 130 2.33 8.95 11.47
CA GLU A 130 3.12 7.79 11.90
C GLU A 130 3.66 6.94 10.73
N GLN A 131 3.31 7.25 9.49
CA GLN A 131 3.88 6.56 8.33
C GLN A 131 5.39 6.81 8.26
N THR A 132 6.14 5.78 7.88
CA THR A 132 7.60 5.82 7.80
C THR A 132 8.05 5.74 6.36
N PHE A 133 8.93 6.66 5.96
CA PHE A 133 9.64 6.60 4.69
C PHE A 133 11.10 6.23 4.96
N LEU A 134 11.63 5.32 4.16
CA LEU A 134 13.02 4.91 4.23
C LEU A 134 13.85 5.90 3.40
N ILE A 135 14.56 6.81 4.07
CA ILE A 135 15.46 7.74 3.40
C ILE A 135 16.75 6.98 3.03
N PHE A 136 17.08 6.98 1.74
CA PHE A 136 18.21 6.24 1.15
C PHE A 136 18.23 4.73 1.46
N PHE A 137 17.07 4.12 1.72
CA PHE A 137 16.94 2.71 2.15
C PHE A 137 17.65 2.37 3.49
N VAL A 138 18.16 3.36 4.23
CA VAL A 138 18.90 3.13 5.48
C VAL A 138 18.14 3.63 6.70
N LEU A 139 17.58 4.85 6.64
CA LEU A 139 16.99 5.50 7.82
C LEU A 139 15.46 5.58 7.72
N PRO A 140 14.69 4.83 8.54
CA PRO A 140 13.25 4.98 8.61
C PRO A 140 12.90 6.28 9.34
N VAL A 141 12.38 7.26 8.61
CA VAL A 141 11.96 8.56 9.17
C VAL A 141 10.45 8.69 9.08
N LYS A 142 9.82 9.03 10.21
CA LYS A 142 8.38 9.31 10.24
C LYS A 142 8.06 10.61 9.53
N VAL A 143 6.94 10.63 8.79
CA VAL A 143 6.48 11.79 8.01
C VAL A 143 6.34 13.05 8.87
N LYS A 144 5.89 12.92 10.11
CA LYS A 144 5.79 14.07 11.03
C LYS A 144 7.10 14.82 11.22
N TRP A 145 8.23 14.12 11.24
CA TRP A 145 9.55 14.75 11.37
C TRP A 145 9.97 15.48 10.09
N ILE A 146 9.67 14.90 8.93
CA ILE A 146 9.89 15.54 7.62
C ILE A 146 9.05 16.83 7.53
N ALA A 147 7.79 16.78 7.97
CA ALA A 147 6.92 17.94 8.01
C ALA A 147 7.42 19.02 8.97
N TRP A 148 7.88 18.67 10.18
CA TRP A 148 8.48 19.64 11.10
C TRP A 148 9.75 20.28 10.53
N PHE A 149 10.61 19.49 9.89
CA PHE A 149 11.80 19.99 9.21
C PHE A 149 11.43 20.96 8.08
N ALA A 150 10.48 20.58 7.23
CA ALA A 150 9.97 21.43 6.16
C ALA A 150 9.34 22.72 6.71
N ALA A 151 8.54 22.64 7.77
CA ALA A 151 7.97 23.81 8.44
C ALA A 151 9.08 24.75 8.97
N GLY A 152 10.15 24.20 9.54
CA GLY A 152 11.33 24.96 9.94
C GLY A 152 12.01 25.68 8.76
N LEU A 153 12.22 24.99 7.64
CA LEU A 153 12.78 25.60 6.42
C LEU A 153 11.89 26.72 5.87
N LEU A 154 10.57 26.51 5.84
CA LEU A 154 9.61 27.52 5.42
C LEU A 154 9.66 28.74 6.36
N ALA A 155 9.69 28.51 7.68
CA ALA A 155 9.78 29.57 8.69
C ALA A 155 11.07 30.37 8.56
N ILE A 156 12.22 29.71 8.39
CA ILE A 156 13.50 30.38 8.14
C ILE A 156 13.41 31.23 6.86
N GLY A 157 12.82 30.68 5.80
CA GLY A 157 12.60 31.40 4.55
C GLY A 157 11.73 32.66 4.72
N ILE A 158 10.69 32.59 5.54
CA ILE A 158 9.82 33.74 5.86
C ILE A 158 10.58 34.79 6.68
N VAL A 159 11.30 34.37 7.73
CA VAL A 159 12.09 35.28 8.59
C VAL A 159 13.20 35.98 7.81
N THR A 160 13.80 35.28 6.85
CA THR A 160 14.81 35.84 5.93
C THR A 160 14.21 36.59 4.74
N LEU A 161 12.89 36.81 4.75
CA LEU A 161 12.12 37.54 3.73
C LEU A 161 12.31 37.02 2.31
N ARG A 162 12.49 35.69 2.16
CA ARG A 162 12.62 35.07 0.84
C ARG A 162 11.26 35.10 0.11
N PRO A 163 11.16 35.73 -1.07
CA PRO A 163 9.91 35.85 -1.80
C PRO A 163 9.16 34.52 -2.02
N PRO A 164 9.83 33.41 -2.44
CA PRO A 164 9.14 32.14 -2.65
C PRO A 164 8.56 31.53 -1.36
N SER A 165 9.19 31.79 -0.20
CA SER A 165 8.75 31.27 1.09
C SER A 165 7.53 32.02 1.61
N ILE A 166 7.49 33.35 1.45
CA ILE A 166 6.34 34.18 1.81
C ILE A 166 5.14 33.82 0.93
N ALA A 167 5.35 33.70 -0.38
CA ALA A 167 4.28 33.27 -1.28
C ALA A 167 3.78 31.85 -0.97
N ALA A 168 4.70 30.91 -0.68
CA ALA A 168 4.33 29.56 -0.28
C ALA A 168 3.47 29.53 0.99
N LEU A 169 3.72 30.41 1.96
CA LEU A 169 2.86 30.55 3.13
C LEU A 169 1.41 30.87 2.74
N GLY A 170 1.20 31.76 1.77
CA GLY A 170 -0.12 32.09 1.24
C GLY A 170 -0.85 30.86 0.69
N GLY A 171 -0.17 30.06 -0.12
CA GLY A 171 -0.72 28.82 -0.68
C GLY A 171 -1.02 27.78 0.41
N VAL A 172 -0.09 27.57 1.34
CA VAL A 172 -0.27 26.65 2.47
C VAL A 172 -1.48 27.07 3.31
N LEU A 173 -1.56 28.33 3.73
CA LEU A 173 -2.66 28.81 4.57
C LEU A 173 -4.01 28.74 3.85
N ALA A 174 -4.09 29.12 2.56
CA ALA A 174 -5.34 29.05 1.81
C ALA A 174 -5.84 27.61 1.66
N SER A 175 -4.94 26.70 1.28
CA SER A 175 -5.26 25.27 1.11
C SER A 175 -5.62 24.60 2.46
N PHE A 176 -4.88 24.91 3.54
CA PHE A 176 -5.19 24.39 4.88
C PHE A 176 -6.47 24.97 5.49
N ALA A 177 -6.76 26.25 5.27
CA ALA A 177 -8.00 26.87 5.75
C ALA A 177 -9.22 26.19 5.11
N TRP A 178 -9.17 25.92 3.80
CA TRP A 178 -10.21 25.17 3.12
C TRP A 178 -10.28 23.71 3.59
N TYR A 179 -9.13 23.06 3.75
CA TYR A 179 -9.05 21.70 4.30
C TYR A 179 -9.73 21.62 5.66
N TRP A 180 -9.43 22.56 6.57
CA TRP A 180 -10.03 22.64 7.89
C TRP A 180 -11.54 22.94 7.83
N PHE A 181 -11.97 23.82 6.92
CA PHE A 181 -13.39 24.12 6.73
C PHE A 181 -14.18 22.89 6.24
N ARG A 182 -13.60 22.09 5.34
CA ARG A 182 -14.25 20.90 4.77
C ARG A 182 -14.19 19.68 5.69
N HIS A 183 -13.09 19.49 6.41
CA HIS A 183 -12.85 18.26 7.17
C HIS A 183 -12.94 18.43 8.68
N GLY A 184 -12.86 19.66 9.21
CA GLY A 184 -13.00 19.97 10.64
C GLY A 184 -12.08 19.15 11.56
N PRO A 185 -12.19 19.29 12.89
CA PRO A 185 -11.47 18.43 13.84
C PRO A 185 -11.99 16.98 13.86
N ALA A 186 -12.90 16.61 12.95
CA ALA A 186 -13.45 15.27 12.84
C ALA A 186 -12.43 14.38 12.15
N ARG A 187 -11.49 13.90 12.98
CA ARG A 187 -10.64 12.71 12.83
C ARG A 187 -10.88 11.99 11.51
N ILE A 188 -9.83 11.93 10.68
CA ILE A 188 -9.64 10.82 9.74
C ILE A 188 -9.53 9.56 10.62
N LEU A 189 -10.66 9.08 11.11
CA LEU A 189 -10.78 7.75 11.65
C LEU A 189 -10.57 6.85 10.43
N PRO A 190 -9.65 5.86 10.49
CA PRO A 190 -9.63 4.84 9.47
C PRO A 190 -11.06 4.36 9.32
N ARG A 191 -11.62 4.48 8.11
CA ARG A 191 -13.00 4.07 7.81
C ARG A 191 -13.18 2.71 8.45
N LYS A 192 -14.01 2.62 9.51
CA LYS A 192 -14.23 1.36 10.24
C LYS A 192 -14.44 0.30 9.17
N VAL A 193 -13.55 -0.71 9.14
CA VAL A 193 -13.65 -1.81 8.19
C VAL A 193 -15.12 -2.23 8.20
N PRO A 194 -15.83 -2.19 7.05
CA PRO A 194 -17.23 -2.53 7.01
C PRO A 194 -17.43 -3.84 7.77
N ALA A 195 -18.49 -3.98 8.55
CA ALA A 195 -18.68 -5.18 9.37
C ALA A 195 -18.55 -6.47 8.54
N ALA A 196 -18.89 -6.41 7.24
CA ALA A 196 -18.72 -7.46 6.24
C ALA A 196 -17.26 -7.91 5.98
N PHE A 197 -16.27 -7.07 6.25
CA PHE A 197 -14.83 -7.36 6.07
C PHE A 197 -14.10 -7.54 7.41
N ARG A 198 -14.79 -7.45 8.55
CA ARG A 198 -14.20 -7.98 9.77
C ARG A 198 -14.18 -9.49 9.61
N PRO A 199 -13.04 -10.17 9.86
CA PRO A 199 -13.08 -11.61 10.00
C PRO A 199 -14.16 -11.94 11.03
N ALA A 200 -14.97 -12.97 10.76
CA ALA A 200 -15.88 -13.49 11.76
C ALA A 200 -15.09 -13.68 13.07
N PRO A 201 -15.69 -13.37 14.24
CA PRO A 201 -15.07 -13.71 15.51
C PRO A 201 -14.57 -15.15 15.40
N VAL A 202 -13.28 -15.37 15.68
CA VAL A 202 -12.74 -16.72 15.73
C VAL A 202 -13.52 -17.39 16.86
N ASP A 203 -14.45 -18.28 16.50
CA ASP A 203 -15.20 -19.02 17.51
C ASP A 203 -14.18 -19.74 18.41
N SER A 204 -14.41 -19.75 19.72
CA SER A 204 -13.53 -20.36 20.71
C SER A 204 -13.20 -21.84 20.41
N ALA A 205 -14.03 -22.48 19.58
CA ALA A 205 -13.79 -23.79 18.99
C ALA A 205 -12.51 -23.87 18.13
N HIS A 206 -12.17 -22.82 17.38
CA HIS A 206 -10.99 -22.78 16.51
C HIS A 206 -9.68 -22.49 17.27
N GLU A 207 -9.76 -21.79 18.40
CA GLU A 207 -8.58 -21.46 19.21
C GLU A 207 -8.01 -22.74 19.85
N GLY A 208 -8.87 -23.61 20.40
CA GLY A 208 -8.48 -24.93 20.89
C GLY A 208 -8.27 -26.00 19.79
N LEU A 209 -8.69 -25.75 18.55
CA LEU A 209 -8.47 -26.68 17.44
C LEU A 209 -7.01 -26.72 17.02
N ALA A 210 -6.36 -25.55 16.88
CA ALA A 210 -4.96 -25.47 16.47
C ALA A 210 -4.02 -26.15 17.47
N ASP A 211 -4.24 -25.94 18.77
CA ASP A 211 -3.42 -26.56 19.83
C ASP A 211 -3.59 -28.09 19.86
N ARG A 212 -4.83 -28.57 19.70
CA ARG A 212 -5.11 -30.02 19.60
C ARG A 212 -4.46 -30.64 18.37
N ASN A 213 -4.62 -30.03 17.21
CA ASN A 213 -4.05 -30.53 15.96
C ASN A 213 -2.51 -30.52 15.99
N LEU A 214 -1.91 -29.51 16.64
CA LEU A 214 -0.46 -29.43 16.80
C LEU A 214 0.08 -30.61 17.64
N ALA A 215 -0.62 -30.96 18.73
CA ALA A 215 -0.27 -32.10 19.56
C ALA A 215 -0.38 -33.43 18.77
N ARG A 216 -1.45 -33.61 18.00
CA ARG A 216 -1.65 -34.80 17.14
C ARG A 216 -0.61 -34.89 16.02
N PHE A 217 -0.23 -33.77 15.43
CA PHE A 217 0.78 -33.72 14.39
C PHE A 217 2.17 -34.12 14.92
N ALA A 218 2.53 -33.64 16.13
CA ALA A 218 3.77 -34.02 16.80
C ALA A 218 3.79 -35.51 17.17
N GLU A 219 2.68 -36.05 17.65
CA GLU A 219 2.50 -37.48 17.94
C GLU A 219 2.69 -38.32 16.66
N MET A 220 2.00 -37.96 15.58
CA MET A 220 2.10 -38.65 14.30
C MET A 220 3.51 -38.62 13.71
N LYS A 221 4.22 -37.49 13.78
CA LYS A 221 5.62 -37.40 13.32
C LYS A 221 6.53 -38.39 14.05
N ARG A 222 6.34 -38.55 15.36
CA ARG A 222 7.11 -39.52 16.17
C ARG A 222 6.77 -40.96 15.79
N THR A 223 5.48 -41.28 15.69
CA THR A 223 5.03 -42.66 15.34
C THR A 223 5.39 -43.05 13.91
N LEU A 224 5.47 -42.10 12.97
CA LEU A 224 5.96 -42.37 11.62
C LEU A 224 7.48 -42.61 11.57
N ALA A 225 8.25 -41.88 12.38
CA ALA A 225 9.70 -42.01 12.42
C ALA A 225 10.17 -43.28 13.15
N GLU A 226 9.52 -43.63 14.27
CA GLU A 226 10.03 -44.64 15.21
C GLU A 226 9.00 -45.74 15.57
N GLY A 227 7.72 -45.58 15.18
CA GLY A 227 6.63 -46.43 15.63
C GLY A 227 6.37 -47.68 14.77
N THR A 228 5.92 -48.73 15.44
CA THR A 228 5.49 -50.02 14.87
C THR A 228 4.16 -49.90 14.11
N PRO A 229 3.83 -50.84 13.20
CA PRO A 229 2.56 -50.84 12.47
C PRO A 229 1.33 -50.84 13.40
N GLU A 230 1.38 -51.57 14.52
CA GLU A 230 0.30 -51.60 15.51
C GLU A 230 0.11 -50.24 16.22
N GLU A 231 1.19 -49.51 16.50
CA GLU A 231 1.12 -48.18 17.09
C GLU A 231 0.54 -47.16 16.13
N ARG A 232 0.84 -47.28 14.82
CA ARG A 232 0.22 -46.45 13.77
C ARG A 232 -1.27 -46.69 13.67
N GLN A 233 -1.71 -47.95 13.78
CA GLN A 233 -3.12 -48.32 13.77
C GLN A 233 -3.86 -47.76 15.00
N LYS A 234 -3.29 -47.91 16.20
CA LYS A 234 -3.86 -47.33 17.44
C LYS A 234 -3.94 -45.81 17.37
N LEU A 235 -2.93 -45.16 16.77
CA LEU A 235 -2.94 -43.72 16.55
C LEU A 235 -4.05 -43.30 15.57
N ALA A 236 -4.22 -44.05 14.46
CA ALA A 236 -5.30 -43.80 13.51
C ALA A 236 -6.68 -43.91 14.16
N GLU A 237 -6.90 -44.89 15.04
CA GLU A 237 -8.13 -45.02 15.82
C GLU A 237 -8.34 -43.86 16.80
N SER A 238 -7.27 -43.39 17.45
CA SER A 238 -7.33 -42.25 18.36
C SER A 238 -7.69 -40.95 17.62
N ILE A 239 -7.04 -40.67 16.49
CA ILE A 239 -7.31 -39.48 15.68
C ILE A 239 -8.69 -39.58 15.01
N GLY A 240 -9.15 -40.79 14.69
CA GLY A 240 -10.48 -41.04 14.13
C GLY A 240 -11.64 -40.58 15.01
N LYS A 241 -11.43 -40.43 16.33
CA LYS A 241 -12.43 -39.88 17.25
C LYS A 241 -12.61 -38.36 17.12
N ASP A 242 -11.63 -37.69 16.53
CA ASP A 242 -11.59 -36.24 16.34
C ASP A 242 -12.15 -35.82 14.95
N ILE A 243 -12.69 -36.78 14.16
CA ILE A 243 -13.27 -36.54 12.82
C ILE A 243 -14.54 -35.70 12.91
N THR A 244 -14.61 -34.66 12.09
CA THR A 244 -15.76 -33.75 11.99
C THR A 244 -16.64 -34.15 10.80
N PRO A 245 -17.91 -34.55 11.02
CA PRO A 245 -18.78 -35.01 9.94
C PRO A 245 -18.99 -33.94 8.86
N GLY A 246 -18.76 -34.30 7.59
CA GLY A 246 -19.05 -33.43 6.44
C GLY A 246 -17.87 -32.60 5.91
N VAL A 247 -16.66 -32.76 6.48
CA VAL A 247 -15.46 -32.03 6.07
C VAL A 247 -14.51 -32.96 5.31
N ASN A 248 -14.27 -32.70 4.03
CA ASN A 248 -13.30 -33.43 3.18
C ASN A 248 -12.46 -32.42 2.40
N ILE A 249 -11.25 -32.12 2.88
CA ILE A 249 -10.51 -30.95 2.39
C ILE A 249 -9.36 -31.31 1.44
N CYS A 250 -8.74 -32.50 1.52
CA CYS A 250 -7.54 -32.77 0.71
C CYS A 250 -7.51 -34.16 0.01
N PRO A 251 -7.05 -34.21 -1.25
CA PRO A 251 -6.48 -35.42 -1.86
C PRO A 251 -5.19 -35.86 -1.13
N PRO A 252 -4.84 -37.16 -1.14
CA PRO A 252 -3.66 -37.68 -0.40
C PRO A 252 -2.32 -37.07 -0.79
N VAL A 253 -2.23 -36.49 -1.99
CA VAL A 253 -1.00 -35.93 -2.56
C VAL A 253 -0.60 -34.60 -1.90
N ASP A 254 -1.58 -33.89 -1.36
CA ASP A 254 -1.40 -32.53 -0.82
C ASP A 254 -1.15 -32.53 0.69
N TYR A 255 -1.47 -33.62 1.41
CA TYR A 255 -1.22 -33.74 2.84
C TYR A 255 0.16 -34.37 3.09
N LYS A 256 1.12 -33.56 3.54
CA LYS A 256 2.52 -33.97 3.78
C LYS A 256 2.91 -33.78 5.25
N PRO A 257 2.69 -34.78 6.12
CA PRO A 257 2.99 -34.65 7.54
C PRO A 257 4.49 -34.53 7.87
N GLU A 258 5.34 -34.94 6.92
CA GLU A 258 6.79 -34.84 7.05
C GLU A 258 7.33 -33.41 6.83
N ALA A 259 6.59 -32.57 6.11
CA ALA A 259 7.06 -31.27 5.61
C ALA A 259 6.82 -30.07 6.55
N GLU A 260 6.47 -30.31 7.81
CA GLU A 260 6.22 -29.25 8.82
C GLU A 260 5.17 -28.21 8.36
N ASP A 261 4.07 -28.70 7.78
CA ASP A 261 3.00 -27.87 7.25
C ASP A 261 2.16 -27.21 8.35
N ARG A 262 2.39 -25.91 8.59
CA ARG A 262 1.67 -25.09 9.57
C ARG A 262 0.23 -24.75 9.16
N TYR A 263 -0.14 -24.91 7.89
CA TYR A 263 -1.48 -24.61 7.41
C TYR A 263 -2.47 -25.72 7.82
N CYS A 264 -2.05 -26.98 7.76
CA CYS A 264 -2.88 -28.12 8.17
C CYS A 264 -3.26 -28.11 9.65
N VAL A 265 -2.41 -27.54 10.53
CA VAL A 265 -2.68 -27.45 11.97
C VAL A 265 -3.94 -26.63 12.27
N ARG A 266 -4.28 -25.66 11.44
CA ARG A 266 -5.47 -24.81 11.62
C ARG A 266 -6.69 -25.31 10.84
N CYS A 267 -6.58 -26.47 10.18
CA CYS A 267 -7.64 -27.03 9.37
C CYS A 267 -8.64 -27.82 10.21
N GLU A 268 -9.94 -27.68 9.95
CA GLU A 268 -11.00 -28.49 10.55
C GLU A 268 -10.92 -29.95 10.08
N GLY A 269 -10.50 -30.18 8.84
CA GLY A 269 -10.39 -31.50 8.20
C GLY A 269 -9.10 -32.27 8.52
N PHE A 270 -8.44 -31.93 9.63
CA PHE A 270 -7.13 -32.48 9.98
C PHE A 270 -7.20 -33.98 10.28
N ALA A 271 -8.22 -34.41 11.03
CA ALA A 271 -8.35 -35.80 11.48
C ALA A 271 -8.58 -36.77 10.30
N GLU A 272 -9.42 -36.36 9.35
CA GLU A 272 -9.77 -37.11 8.14
C GLU A 272 -8.54 -37.32 7.25
N CYS A 273 -7.76 -36.25 7.03
CA CYS A 273 -6.53 -36.32 6.25
C CYS A 273 -5.48 -37.21 6.94
N SER A 274 -5.33 -37.08 8.26
CA SER A 274 -4.35 -37.84 9.05
C SER A 274 -4.66 -39.34 9.06
N VAL A 275 -5.90 -39.73 9.35
CA VAL A 275 -6.33 -41.14 9.39
C VAL A 275 -6.20 -41.78 8.01
N ARG A 276 -6.58 -41.05 6.96
CA ARG A 276 -6.47 -41.53 5.58
C ARG A 276 -5.01 -41.73 5.16
N PHE A 277 -4.11 -40.81 5.53
CA PHE A 277 -2.68 -40.94 5.27
C PHE A 277 -2.08 -42.16 5.98
N LEU A 278 -2.41 -42.37 7.26
CA LEU A 278 -1.92 -43.51 8.02
C LEU A 278 -2.34 -44.85 7.40
N LYS A 279 -3.60 -44.96 6.94
CA LYS A 279 -4.12 -46.16 6.27
C LYS A 279 -3.50 -46.42 4.90
N LEU A 280 -3.20 -45.37 4.13
CA LEU A 280 -2.60 -45.53 2.79
C LEU A 280 -1.11 -45.90 2.86
N ASN A 281 -0.43 -45.58 3.95
CA ASN A 281 0.99 -45.84 4.18
C ASN A 281 1.24 -46.94 5.23
N GLU A 282 0.26 -47.83 5.46
CA GLU A 282 0.52 -49.08 6.15
C GLU A 282 1.50 -49.91 5.32
N PRO A 283 2.57 -50.48 5.92
CA PRO A 283 3.40 -51.44 5.21
C PRO A 283 2.50 -52.60 4.83
N ALA A 284 2.42 -52.92 3.53
CA ALA A 284 1.69 -54.08 3.05
C ALA A 284 2.14 -55.29 3.88
N ALA A 285 1.19 -55.96 4.54
CA ALA A 285 1.45 -57.29 5.08
C ALA A 285 2.08 -58.11 3.95
N GLU A 286 3.25 -58.69 4.20
CA GLU A 286 3.87 -59.65 3.27
C GLU A 286 2.82 -60.70 2.92
N ASP A 287 2.30 -60.63 1.71
CA ASP A 287 1.41 -61.63 1.15
C ASP A 287 2.33 -62.80 0.74
N PRO A 288 2.28 -63.99 1.40
CA PRO A 288 3.24 -65.07 1.15
C PRO A 288 2.94 -65.82 -0.16
N ALA A 289 2.38 -65.15 -1.18
CA ALA A 289 1.80 -65.79 -2.34
C ALA A 289 2.03 -65.06 -3.66
N VAL A 290 3.21 -64.49 -3.91
CA VAL A 290 3.64 -64.14 -5.28
C VAL A 290 5.15 -64.35 -5.48
N GLU A 291 5.67 -65.52 -5.12
CA GLU A 291 6.96 -66.00 -5.60
C GLU A 291 6.69 -67.16 -6.57
N GLY A 292 6.30 -66.85 -7.80
CA GLY A 292 6.03 -67.92 -8.77
C GLY A 292 5.25 -67.57 -10.03
N GLU A 293 5.39 -66.38 -10.61
CA GLU A 293 4.79 -66.17 -11.95
C GLU A 293 5.50 -65.16 -12.84
N ASP A 294 6.83 -64.99 -12.70
CA ASP A 294 7.64 -64.19 -13.65
C ASP A 294 8.68 -65.05 -14.40
N ASN A 295 8.23 -66.17 -14.97
CA ASN A 295 9.07 -66.95 -15.89
C ASN A 295 8.34 -67.57 -17.07
N ARG A 296 7.20 -66.98 -17.49
CA ARG A 296 6.49 -67.45 -18.69
C ARG A 296 5.82 -66.30 -19.44
N LYS A 297 6.60 -65.33 -19.94
CA LYS A 297 6.17 -64.42 -21.02
C LYS A 297 7.32 -63.77 -21.80
N THR A 298 8.40 -64.52 -22.01
CA THR A 298 9.34 -64.31 -23.11
C THR A 298 9.47 -65.64 -23.85
N LEU A 299 8.55 -65.90 -24.79
CA LEU A 299 8.67 -66.77 -25.98
C LEU A 299 7.26 -67.11 -26.52
N ARG A 300 7.10 -66.96 -27.84
CA ARG A 300 5.92 -67.17 -28.73
C ARG A 300 5.08 -65.90 -28.98
N HIS A 301 5.48 -65.08 -29.96
CA HIS A 301 5.33 -65.24 -31.42
C HIS A 301 3.98 -64.73 -31.93
N SER A 302 3.98 -63.53 -32.54
CA SER A 302 3.92 -63.38 -34.00
C SER A 302 4.64 -62.08 -34.38
#